data_AF-A0A2U3DV51-F1
#
_entry.id   AF-A0A2U3DV51-F1
#
_cell.length_a   1.000
_cell.length_b   1.000
_cell.length_c   1.000
_cell.angle_alpha   90.00
_cell.angle_beta   90.00
_cell.angle_gamma   90.00
#
_symmetry.space_group_name_H-M   'P 1'
#
loop_
_entity.id
_entity.type
_entity.pdbx_description
1 polymer ?
#
loop_
_entity_poly.entity_id
_entity_poly.type
_entity_poly.pdbx_seq_one_letter_code
_entity_poly.pdbx_strand_id
1 'polypeptide(L)'
;MKFSTTIISIAALLTSAEACKCLSSIGINEPATRACCQAAGGPANGSDCPAGEISNKLSTFAQCCRSYGTRSDCRCPIGCARKELEAQHKAEGKAPPTEAEIKGLLSKYED
;
A
#
# COMPACT_ATOMS: atom_id res chain seq x y z
N MET A 1 -15.70 35.01 -23.86
CA MET A 1 -14.58 34.25 -23.24
C MET A 1 -15.17 32.93 -22.75
N LYS A 2 -14.71 31.79 -23.28
CA LYS A 2 -15.29 30.46 -22.99
C LYS A 2 -14.47 29.77 -21.91
N PHE A 3 -15.19 29.24 -20.93
CA PHE A 3 -14.73 28.52 -19.75
C PHE A 3 -13.86 27.32 -20.11
N SER A 4 -12.74 27.17 -19.42
CA SER A 4 -12.09 25.88 -19.19
C SER A 4 -11.26 26.01 -17.92
N THR A 5 -11.94 25.85 -16.78
CA THR A 5 -11.27 25.70 -15.49
C THR A 5 -10.74 24.28 -15.43
N THR A 6 -9.56 24.04 -15.98
CA THR A 6 -8.84 22.78 -15.79
C THR A 6 -8.34 22.75 -14.35
N ILE A 7 -9.09 22.12 -13.46
CA ILE A 7 -8.64 21.83 -12.09
C ILE A 7 -7.56 20.76 -12.23
N ILE A 8 -6.29 21.19 -12.22
CA ILE A 8 -5.15 20.29 -12.09
C ILE A 8 -5.18 19.78 -10.65
N SER A 9 -5.68 18.57 -10.45
CA SER A 9 -5.65 17.91 -9.14
C SER A 9 -4.20 17.75 -8.68
N ILE A 10 -3.86 18.42 -7.58
CA ILE A 10 -2.56 18.32 -6.92
C ILE A 10 -2.53 16.97 -6.21
N ALA A 11 -1.98 15.94 -6.86
CA ALA A 11 -1.75 14.64 -6.23
C ALA A 11 -0.24 14.36 -6.16
N ALA A 12 0.45 15.09 -5.30
CA ALA A 12 1.84 14.80 -4.96
C ALA A 12 2.05 14.98 -3.43
N LEU A 13 1.48 14.06 -2.65
CA LEU A 13 1.86 13.84 -1.25
C LEU A 13 2.54 12.48 -1.16
N LEU A 14 3.76 12.36 -1.70
CA LEU A 14 4.55 11.13 -1.65
C LEU A 14 6.04 11.46 -1.46
N THR A 15 6.38 12.17 -0.38
CA THR A 15 7.77 12.21 0.08
C THR A 15 7.80 12.15 1.60
N SER A 16 7.56 10.95 2.10
CA SER A 16 7.86 10.59 3.47
C SER A 16 8.53 9.23 3.33
N ALA A 17 9.85 9.24 3.15
CA ALA A 17 10.66 8.02 3.14
C ALA A 17 10.75 7.50 4.58
N GLU A 18 9.59 7.24 5.17
CA GLU A 18 9.46 6.61 6.47
C GLU A 18 9.47 5.12 6.20
N ALA A 19 10.42 4.39 6.79
CA ALA A 19 10.38 2.96 6.70
C ALA A 19 9.12 2.40 7.36
N CYS A 20 8.37 1.59 6.62
CA CYS A 20 7.11 0.99 7.02
C CYS A 20 7.31 -0.01 8.16
N LYS A 21 6.37 0.00 9.08
CA LYS A 21 6.29 -0.82 10.28
C LYS A 21 4.87 -1.33 10.48
N CYS A 22 4.78 -2.55 10.98
CA CYS A 22 3.56 -3.09 11.54
C CYS A 22 3.43 -2.65 13.01
N LEU A 23 2.32 -2.00 13.36
CA LEU A 23 1.99 -1.47 14.68
C LEU A 23 0.91 -2.34 15.35
N SER A 24 1.18 -2.78 16.57
CA SER A 24 0.23 -3.43 17.47
C SER A 24 -0.25 -2.44 18.54
N SER A 25 -1.23 -2.84 19.35
CA SER A 25 -1.73 -2.05 20.49
C SER A 25 -0.64 -1.72 21.54
N ILE A 26 0.47 -2.47 21.54
CA ILE A 26 1.59 -2.31 22.46
C ILE A 26 2.82 -1.62 21.84
N GLY A 27 2.76 -1.20 20.57
CA GLY A 27 3.88 -0.56 19.86
C GLY A 27 4.29 -1.29 18.58
N ILE A 28 5.53 -1.11 18.15
CA ILE A 28 6.05 -1.68 16.91
C ILE A 28 6.16 -3.21 17.05
N ASN A 29 5.56 -3.94 16.11
CA ASN A 29 5.70 -5.38 15.97
C ASN A 29 6.82 -5.67 14.95
N GLU A 30 8.07 -5.62 15.42
CA GLU A 30 9.26 -5.89 14.60
C GLU A 30 9.21 -7.24 13.85
N PRO A 31 8.81 -8.38 14.46
CA PRO A 31 8.76 -9.63 13.72
C PRO A 31 7.74 -9.58 12.57
N ALA A 32 6.58 -8.95 12.77
CA ALA A 32 5.61 -8.72 11.70
C ALA A 32 6.17 -7.78 10.61
N THR A 33 6.79 -6.65 11.00
CA THR A 33 7.41 -5.73 10.04
C THR A 33 8.41 -6.43 9.14
N ARG A 34 9.30 -7.24 9.71
CA ARG A 34 10.33 -7.96 8.96
C ARG A 34 9.73 -8.98 7.99
N ALA A 35 8.79 -9.80 8.47
CA ALA A 35 8.13 -10.81 7.63
C ALA A 35 7.34 -10.15 6.48
N CYS A 36 6.63 -9.06 6.78
CA CYS A 36 5.85 -8.33 5.80
C CYS A 36 6.70 -7.56 4.79
N CYS A 37 7.88 -7.08 5.21
CA CYS A 37 8.82 -6.46 4.29
C CYS A 37 9.35 -7.47 3.25
N GLN A 38 9.70 -8.68 3.70
CA GLN A 38 10.13 -9.76 2.81
C GLN A 38 9.01 -10.18 1.85
N ALA A 39 7.79 -10.31 2.36
CA ALA A 39 6.62 -10.65 1.54
C ALA A 39 6.33 -9.59 0.46
N ALA A 40 6.60 -8.32 0.76
CA ALA A 40 6.48 -7.22 -0.19
C ALA A 40 7.69 -7.09 -1.15
N GLY A 41 8.71 -7.94 -1.02
CA GLY A 41 9.92 -7.93 -1.85
C GLY A 41 10.97 -6.88 -1.45
N GLY A 42 10.84 -6.28 -0.26
CA GLY A 42 11.78 -5.31 0.27
C GLY A 42 12.93 -5.95 1.08
N PRO A 43 14.02 -5.19 1.32
CA PRO A 43 15.13 -5.67 2.14
C PRO A 43 14.73 -5.73 3.62
N ALA A 44 14.97 -6.89 4.24
CA ALA A 44 14.62 -7.17 5.62
C ALA A 44 15.66 -6.59 6.60
N ASN A 45 15.73 -5.27 6.72
CA ASN A 45 16.70 -4.60 7.59
C ASN A 45 16.07 -4.25 8.94
N GLY A 46 16.04 -5.22 9.86
CA GLY A 46 15.57 -5.00 11.24
C GLY A 46 14.09 -4.60 11.32
N SER A 47 13.82 -3.49 12.02
CA SER A 47 12.49 -2.96 12.36
C SER A 47 11.88 -2.06 11.29
N ASP A 48 12.60 -1.81 10.19
CA ASP A 48 12.33 -0.77 9.22
C ASP A 48 12.24 -1.36 7.82
N CYS A 49 11.06 -1.28 7.19
CA CYS A 49 10.90 -1.65 5.79
C CYS A 49 10.96 -0.42 4.88
N PRO A 50 12.01 -0.20 4.07
CA PRO A 50 12.13 1.03 3.29
C PRO A 50 10.97 1.17 2.29
N ALA A 51 10.09 2.14 2.53
CA ALA A 51 8.87 2.34 1.74
C ALA A 51 9.14 2.58 0.25
N GLY A 52 10.31 3.11 -0.10
CA GLY A 52 10.74 3.30 -1.49
C GLY A 52 10.88 1.96 -2.24
N GLU A 53 11.48 0.97 -1.59
CA GLU A 53 11.73 -0.36 -2.18
C GLU A 53 10.44 -1.16 -2.37
N ILE A 54 9.45 -0.93 -1.49
CA ILE A 54 8.14 -1.59 -1.56
C ILE A 54 7.03 -0.65 -2.03
N SER A 55 7.36 0.46 -2.70
CA SER A 55 6.40 1.52 -3.07
C SER A 55 5.22 1.03 -3.92
N ASN A 56 5.46 0.02 -4.76
CA ASN A 56 4.42 -0.64 -5.58
C ASN A 56 3.79 -1.87 -4.91
N LYS A 57 4.18 -2.15 -3.67
CA LYS A 57 3.79 -3.32 -2.85
C LYS A 57 3.34 -2.90 -1.44
N LEU A 58 3.04 -1.63 -1.24
CA LEU A 58 2.56 -1.09 0.05
C LEU A 58 1.22 -1.73 0.46
N SER A 59 0.38 -2.15 -0.51
CA SER A 59 -0.88 -2.86 -0.22
C SER A 59 -0.59 -4.27 0.31
N THR A 60 0.37 -4.97 -0.31
CA THR A 60 0.87 -6.27 0.14
C THR A 60 1.41 -6.19 1.57
N PHE A 61 2.26 -5.19 1.86
CA PHE A 61 2.79 -4.95 3.21
C PHE A 61 1.66 -4.70 4.23
N ALA A 62 0.71 -3.83 3.90
CA ALA A 62 -0.41 -3.51 4.79
C ALA A 62 -1.39 -4.68 5.02
N GLN A 63 -1.62 -5.54 4.01
CA GLN A 63 -2.39 -6.78 4.18
C GLN A 63 -1.65 -7.79 5.05
N CYS A 64 -0.34 -7.89 4.87
CA CYS A 64 0.48 -8.76 5.70
C CYS A 64 0.39 -8.32 7.18
N CYS A 65 0.59 -7.02 7.50
CA CYS A 65 0.48 -6.55 8.89
C CYS A 65 -0.88 -6.93 9.52
N ARG A 66 -1.99 -6.79 8.77
CA ARG A 66 -3.33 -7.17 9.25
C ARG A 66 -3.47 -8.66 9.54
N SER A 67 -2.80 -9.51 8.75
CA SER A 67 -2.77 -10.96 9.01
C SER A 67 -2.05 -11.31 10.33
N TYR A 68 -1.19 -10.41 10.82
CA TYR A 68 -0.57 -10.49 12.15
C TYR A 68 -1.38 -9.79 13.25
N GLY A 69 -2.59 -9.30 12.97
CA GLY A 69 -3.38 -8.51 13.92
C GLY A 69 -2.79 -7.12 14.21
N THR A 70 -2.03 -6.58 13.26
CA THR A 70 -1.35 -5.28 13.37
C THR A 70 -1.71 -4.36 12.19
N ARG A 71 -1.39 -3.08 12.31
CA ARG A 71 -1.65 -2.06 11.29
C ARG A 71 -0.35 -1.51 10.72
N SER A 72 -0.25 -1.36 9.40
CA SER A 72 0.87 -0.65 8.78
C SER A 72 0.84 0.86 9.09
N ASP A 73 1.97 1.43 9.48
CA ASP A 73 2.15 2.89 9.64
C ASP A 73 2.32 3.64 8.31
N CYS A 74 2.81 2.94 7.27
CA CYS A 74 2.84 3.44 5.92
C CYS A 74 1.43 3.66 5.41
N ARG A 75 1.12 4.92 5.10
CA ARG A 75 -0.12 5.32 4.44
C ARG A 75 -0.09 4.80 3.01
N CYS A 76 -0.66 3.62 2.78
CA CYS A 76 -1.23 3.26 1.48
C CYS A 76 -2.57 4.00 1.40
N PRO A 77 -2.69 5.17 0.74
CA PRO A 77 -4.00 5.73 0.51
C PRO A 77 -4.80 4.68 -0.28
N ILE A 78 -6.12 4.62 -0.06
CA ILE A 78 -7.11 3.78 -0.76
C ILE A 78 -6.74 3.53 -2.25
N GLY A 79 -6.15 4.50 -2.95
CA GLY A 79 -5.63 4.33 -4.32
C GLY A 79 -4.44 3.39 -4.56
N CYS A 80 -3.73 2.86 -3.54
CA CYS A 80 -2.56 2.00 -3.74
C CYS A 80 -2.96 0.53 -3.98
N ALA A 81 -4.01 0.05 -3.33
CA ALA A 81 -4.60 -1.27 -3.59
C ALA A 81 -5.10 -1.38 -5.05
N ARG A 82 -5.70 -0.30 -5.58
CA ARG A 82 -6.12 -0.21 -6.99
C ARG A 82 -4.92 -0.32 -7.94
N LYS A 83 -3.89 0.51 -7.73
CA LYS A 83 -2.67 0.49 -8.57
C LYS A 83 -1.96 -0.85 -8.58
N GLU A 84 -1.94 -1.53 -7.44
CA GLU A 84 -1.30 -2.84 -7.29
C GLU A 84 -2.07 -3.95 -8.01
N LEU A 85 -3.40 -3.93 -7.92
CA LEU A 85 -4.28 -4.84 -8.64
C LEU A 85 -4.23 -4.60 -10.16
N GLU A 86 -4.21 -3.34 -10.58
CA GLU A 86 -4.01 -2.95 -11.99
C GLU A 86 -2.66 -3.45 -12.53
N ALA A 87 -1.57 -3.28 -11.77
CA ALA A 87 -0.25 -3.76 -12.14
C ALA A 87 -0.18 -5.29 -12.19
N GLN A 88 -0.87 -5.99 -11.27
CA GLN A 88 -0.95 -7.44 -11.25
C GLN A 88 -1.70 -7.98 -12.48
N HIS A 89 -2.89 -7.45 -12.77
CA HIS A 89 -3.67 -7.85 -13.95
C HIS A 89 -2.86 -7.63 -15.23
N LYS A 90 -2.16 -6.49 -15.32
CA LYS A 90 -1.26 -6.20 -16.45
C LYS A 90 -0.12 -7.21 -16.56
N ALA A 91 0.49 -7.61 -15.45
CA ALA A 91 1.56 -8.63 -15.45
C ALA A 91 1.04 -10.02 -15.82
N GLU A 92 -0.21 -10.34 -15.48
CA GLU A 92 -0.86 -11.61 -15.81
C GLU A 92 -1.54 -11.62 -17.19
N GLY A 93 -1.47 -10.52 -17.96
CA GLY A 93 -2.17 -10.38 -19.24
C GLY A 93 -3.70 -10.36 -19.11
N LYS A 94 -4.22 -10.09 -17.92
CA LYS A 94 -5.65 -9.95 -17.63
C LYS A 94 -6.14 -8.55 -18.00
N ALA A 95 -7.45 -8.44 -18.24
CA ALA A 95 -8.11 -7.15 -18.37
C ALA A 95 -7.93 -6.30 -17.10
N PRO A 96 -7.97 -4.96 -17.19
CA PRO A 96 -7.93 -4.09 -16.02
C PRO A 96 -8.99 -4.50 -14.98
N PRO A 97 -8.69 -4.42 -13.67
CA PRO A 97 -9.63 -4.81 -12.63
C PRO A 97 -10.91 -3.97 -12.69
N THR A 98 -12.03 -4.63 -12.47
CA THR A 98 -13.35 -3.99 -12.45
C THR A 98 -13.53 -3.13 -11.21
N GLU A 99 -14.45 -2.16 -11.26
CA GLU A 99 -14.79 -1.33 -10.08
C GLU A 99 -15.26 -2.18 -8.89
N ALA A 100 -15.93 -3.31 -9.15
CA ALA A 100 -16.36 -4.24 -8.12
C ALA A 100 -15.17 -4.93 -7.41
N GLU A 101 -14.16 -5.37 -8.17
CA GLU A 101 -12.93 -5.97 -7.62
C GLU A 101 -12.13 -4.94 -6.81
N ILE A 102 -12.03 -3.72 -7.31
CA ILE A 102 -11.36 -2.62 -6.60
C ILE A 102 -12.11 -2.33 -5.30
N LYS A 103 -13.43 -2.14 -5.34
CA LYS A 103 -14.25 -1.85 -4.15
C LYS A 103 -14.19 -2.99 -3.12
N GLY A 104 -14.27 -4.24 -3.56
CA GLY A 104 -14.14 -5.41 -2.69
C GLY A 104 -12.77 -5.50 -2.02
N LEU A 105 -11.71 -5.08 -2.72
CA LEU A 105 -10.39 -4.96 -2.13
C LEU A 105 -10.36 -3.81 -1.10
N LEU A 106 -10.88 -2.63 -1.44
CA LEU A 106 -10.91 -1.45 -0.58
C LEU A 106 -11.64 -1.67 0.75
N SER A 107 -12.79 -2.33 0.74
CA SER A 107 -13.56 -2.59 1.96
C SER A 107 -12.82 -3.47 2.97
N LYS A 108 -11.79 -4.22 2.56
CA LYS A 108 -10.92 -4.93 3.50
C LYS A 108 -10.02 -3.98 4.31
N TYR A 109 -9.83 -2.73 3.85
CA TYR A 109 -8.96 -1.70 4.44
C TYR A 109 -9.73 -0.63 5.23
N GLU A 110 -11.05 -0.74 5.34
CA GLU A 110 -11.91 0.23 6.04
C GLU A 110 -12.18 -0.13 7.52
N ASP A 111 -11.53 -1.17 8.05
CA ASP A 111 -11.54 -1.55 9.49
C ASP A 111 -10.34 -0.96 10.26
#